data_AF-A0A533VNX1-F1
#
_entry.id   AF-A0A533VNX1-F1
#
_cell.length_a   1.000
_cell.length_b   1.000
_cell.length_c   1.000
_cell.angle_alpha   90.00
_cell.angle_beta   90.00
_cell.angle_gamma   90.00
#
_symmetry.space_group_name_H-M   'P 1'
#
loop_
_entity.id
_entity.type
_entity.pdbx_description
1 polymer ?
#
loop_
_entity_poly.entity_id
_entity_poly.type
_entity_poly.pdbx_seq_one_letter_code
_entity_poly.pdbx_strand_id
1 'polypeptide(L)'
;VYLGGGVPKDTIQLATVIKSLGRGGEEETPHDYAIQITADSPQWGGLSGCTLEEAVSWGKIAMDARKATLYCDITLALPIIVHAINERVQRRVDPPDLGWVFKA
;
A
#
# COMPACT_ATOMS: atom_id res chain seq x y z
N VAL A 1 0.09 -0.27 2.48
CA VAL A 1 0.75 0.97 2.95
C VAL A 1 2.09 1.06 2.27
N TYR A 2 2.36 2.15 1.55
CA TYR A 2 3.57 2.38 0.77
C TYR A 2 4.37 3.49 1.43
N LEU A 3 5.58 3.13 1.86
CA LEU A 3 6.50 3.97 2.60
C LEU A 3 7.62 4.36 1.63
N GLY A 4 7.51 5.53 1.01
CA GLY A 4 8.35 5.95 -0.12
C GLY A 4 7.84 5.41 -1.46
N GLY A 5 8.78 5.09 -2.35
CA GLY A 5 8.52 4.66 -3.71
C GLY A 5 9.45 3.56 -4.21
N GLY A 6 9.75 3.55 -5.50
CA GLY A 6 10.65 2.61 -6.14
C GLY A 6 10.16 1.16 -6.18
N VAL A 7 11.11 0.23 -6.23
CA VAL A 7 10.86 -1.22 -6.32
C VAL A 7 10.00 -1.74 -5.16
N PRO A 8 10.18 -1.33 -3.89
CA PRO A 8 9.33 -1.82 -2.80
C PRO A 8 7.84 -1.52 -3.00
N LYS A 9 7.51 -0.31 -3.47
CA LYS A 9 6.12 0.07 -3.78
C LYS A 9 5.56 -0.81 -4.89
N ASP A 10 6.29 -0.92 -6.00
CA ASP A 10 5.80 -1.67 -7.16
C ASP A 10 5.70 -3.17 -6.88
N THR A 11 6.60 -3.74 -6.08
CA THR A 11 6.54 -5.17 -5.68
C THR A 11 5.26 -5.48 -4.92
N ILE A 12 4.86 -4.64 -3.96
CA ILE A 12 3.62 -4.84 -3.18
C ILE A 12 2.39 -4.67 -4.09
N GLN A 13 2.44 -3.73 -5.03
CA GLN A 13 1.36 -3.52 -5.98
C GLN A 13 1.24 -4.64 -7.02
N LEU A 14 2.35 -5.20 -7.48
CA LEU A 14 2.35 -6.31 -8.44
C LEU A 14 1.97 -7.64 -7.80
N ALA A 15 2.11 -7.80 -6.48
CA ALA A 15 1.69 -9.02 -5.80
C ALA A 15 0.20 -9.36 -6.04
N THR A 16 -0.66 -8.35 -6.14
CA THR A 16 -2.10 -8.54 -6.44
C THR A 16 -2.32 -8.98 -7.88
N VAL A 17 -1.61 -8.35 -8.82
CA VAL A 17 -1.66 -8.71 -10.24
C VAL A 17 -1.15 -10.14 -10.45
N ILE A 18 -0.01 -10.50 -9.85
CA ILE A 18 0.56 -11.85 -9.90
C ILE A 18 -0.42 -12.87 -9.33
N LYS A 19 -1.08 -12.56 -8.21
CA LYS A 19 -2.10 -13.44 -7.63
C LYS A 19 -3.30 -13.63 -8.57
N SER A 20 -3.78 -12.56 -9.19
CA SER A 20 -4.87 -12.62 -10.18
C SER A 20 -4.49 -13.49 -11.39
N LEU A 21 -3.31 -13.26 -11.97
CA LEU A 21 -2.78 -14.06 -13.08
C LEU A 21 -2.59 -15.53 -12.71
N GLY A 22 -2.10 -15.82 -11.49
CA GLY A 22 -1.97 -17.18 -10.98
C GLY A 22 -3.31 -17.92 -10.83
N ARG A 23 -4.44 -17.21 -10.79
CA ARG A 23 -5.80 -17.76 -10.75
C ARG A 23 -6.48 -17.77 -12.13
N GLY A 24 -5.70 -17.63 -13.20
CA GLY A 24 -6.21 -17.64 -14.58
C GLY A 24 -6.60 -16.27 -15.13
N GLY A 25 -6.40 -15.19 -14.36
CA GLY A 25 -6.66 -13.82 -14.84
C GLY A 25 -8.14 -13.44 -14.96
N GLU A 26 -9.06 -14.32 -14.56
CA GLU A 26 -10.51 -14.07 -14.57
C GLU A 26 -10.99 -13.35 -13.30
N GLU A 27 -10.29 -13.55 -12.17
CA GLU A 27 -10.57 -12.89 -10.90
C GLU A 27 -9.49 -11.86 -10.57
N GLU A 28 -9.87 -10.58 -10.54
CA GLU A 28 -9.01 -9.53 -9.98
C GLU A 28 -8.92 -9.64 -8.46
N THR A 29 -7.74 -9.38 -7.90
CA THR A 29 -7.54 -9.37 -6.44
C THR A 29 -6.89 -8.07 -5.97
N PRO A 30 -7.49 -6.90 -6.25
CA PRO A 30 -6.88 -5.60 -5.97
C PRO A 30 -6.81 -5.30 -4.46
N HIS A 31 -6.01 -4.29 -4.09
CA HIS A 31 -5.97 -3.80 -2.70
C HIS A 31 -7.20 -2.93 -2.38
N ASP A 32 -7.90 -3.23 -1.28
CA ASP A 32 -9.05 -2.45 -0.79
C ASP A 32 -8.65 -1.14 -0.08
N TYR A 33 -7.41 -1.06 0.38
CA TYR A 33 -6.87 0.09 1.12
C TYR A 33 -5.48 0.45 0.65
N ALA A 34 -5.23 1.75 0.44
CA ALA A 34 -3.92 2.24 0.04
C ALA A 34 -3.56 3.55 0.74
N ILE A 35 -2.40 3.58 1.38
CA ILE A 35 -1.82 4.81 1.93
C ILE A 35 -0.44 4.93 1.32
N GLN A 36 -0.15 6.04 0.67
CA GLN A 36 1.17 6.35 0.11
C GLN A 36 1.77 7.53 0.84
N ILE A 37 3.00 7.39 1.33
CA ILE A 37 3.81 8.49 1.87
C ILE A 37 5.02 8.61 0.95
N THR A 38 5.16 9.71 0.23
CA THR A 38 6.27 9.89 -0.71
C THR A 38 6.69 11.36 -0.78
N ALA A 39 7.97 11.62 -1.05
CA ALA A 39 8.46 12.94 -1.40
C ALA A 39 8.48 13.16 -2.93
N ASP A 40 8.23 12.11 -3.71
CA ASP A 40 8.29 12.18 -5.18
C ASP A 40 7.03 12.80 -5.77
N SER A 41 7.25 13.60 -6.81
CA SER A 41 6.20 14.32 -7.53
C SER A 41 5.62 13.49 -8.68
N PRO A 42 4.29 13.48 -8.88
CA PRO A 42 3.66 12.68 -9.93
C PRO A 42 3.99 13.16 -11.36
N GLN A 43 4.33 14.44 -11.55
CA GLN A 43 4.56 15.05 -12.87
C GLN A 43 5.75 14.44 -13.62
N TRP A 44 6.69 13.82 -12.90
CA TRP A 44 7.86 13.18 -13.50
C TRP A 44 7.56 11.82 -14.13
N GLY A 45 6.36 11.26 -13.91
CA GLY A 45 5.98 9.95 -14.44
C GLY A 45 6.80 8.78 -13.85
N GLY A 46 7.54 9.01 -12.77
CA GLY A 46 8.32 7.98 -12.10
C GLY A 46 7.44 7.05 -11.27
N LEU A 47 7.79 5.77 -11.21
CA LEU A 47 7.07 4.76 -10.41
C LEU A 47 6.92 5.17 -8.93
N SER A 48 7.93 5.83 -8.37
CA SER A 48 7.89 6.34 -7.00
C SER A 48 6.82 7.41 -6.77
N GLY A 49 6.62 8.30 -7.75
CA GLY A 49 5.61 9.37 -7.73
C GLY A 49 4.26 8.98 -8.33
N CYS A 50 4.14 7.78 -8.91
CA CYS A 50 2.91 7.27 -9.52
C CYS A 50 1.70 7.44 -8.59
N THR A 51 0.61 7.98 -9.14
CA THR A 51 -0.59 8.30 -8.37
C THR A 51 -1.37 7.04 -8.02
N LEU A 52 -2.17 7.09 -6.95
CA LEU A 52 -3.02 5.94 -6.61
C LEU A 52 -4.14 5.73 -7.64
N GLU A 53 -4.56 6.78 -8.35
CA GLU A 53 -5.52 6.65 -9.47
C GLU A 53 -4.90 5.94 -10.67
N GLU A 54 -3.63 6.19 -10.96
CA GLU A 54 -2.91 5.41 -11.97
C GLU A 54 -2.80 3.94 -11.52
N ALA A 55 -2.50 3.66 -10.26
CA ALA A 55 -2.50 2.28 -9.77
C ALA A 55 -3.89 1.60 -9.87
N VAL A 56 -5.00 2.35 -9.77
CA VAL A 56 -6.35 1.83 -10.02
C VAL A 56 -6.54 1.44 -11.48
N SER A 57 -6.04 2.22 -12.44
CA SER A 57 -6.19 1.89 -13.87
C SER A 57 -5.50 0.59 -14.28
N TRP A 58 -4.50 0.16 -13.51
CA TRP A 58 -3.79 -1.11 -13.68
C TRP A 58 -4.41 -2.28 -12.90
N GLY A 59 -5.53 -2.09 -12.20
CA GLY A 59 -6.13 -3.12 -11.35
C GLY A 59 -5.30 -3.47 -10.12
N LYS A 60 -4.31 -2.64 -9.76
CA LYS A 60 -3.47 -2.84 -8.55
C LYS A 60 -4.26 -2.50 -7.28
N ILE A 61 -5.17 -1.53 -7.37
CA ILE A 61 -6.00 -0.99 -6.28
C ILE A 61 -7.46 -0.98 -6.74
N ALA A 62 -8.39 -1.30 -5.84
CA ALA A 62 -9.81 -1.36 -6.20
C ALA A 62 -10.36 0.03 -6.52
N MET A 63 -11.37 0.12 -7.38
CA MET A 63 -11.97 1.40 -7.75
C MET A 63 -12.58 2.12 -6.53
N ASP A 64 -13.24 1.37 -5.65
CA ASP A 64 -13.89 1.81 -4.43
C ASP A 64 -12.96 1.78 -3.20
N ALA A 65 -11.67 1.49 -3.39
CA ALA A 65 -10.69 1.44 -2.33
C ALA A 65 -10.60 2.77 -1.57
N ARG A 66 -10.46 2.70 -0.24
CA ARG A 66 -10.11 3.88 0.56
C ARG A 66 -8.63 4.16 0.41
N LYS A 67 -8.32 5.27 -0.27
CA LYS A 67 -6.95 5.60 -0.68
C LYS A 67 -6.56 7.03 -0.37
N ALA A 68 -5.31 7.24 0.06
CA ALA A 68 -4.77 8.56 0.36
C ALA A 68 -3.26 8.63 0.07
N THR A 69 -2.82 9.78 -0.47
CA THR A 69 -1.40 10.09 -0.69
C THR A 69 -1.00 11.29 0.16
N LEU A 70 0.09 11.14 0.89
CA LEU A 70 0.75 12.19 1.66
C LEU A 70 2.09 12.52 1.00
N TYR A 71 2.22 13.75 0.53
CA TYR A 71 3.47 14.28 0.00
C TYR A 71 4.32 14.85 1.15
N CYS A 72 5.14 14.00 1.75
CA CYS A 72 5.96 14.34 2.91
C CYS A 72 7.13 13.38 3.05
N ASP A 73 8.21 13.84 3.69
CA ASP A 73 9.28 12.95 4.13
C ASP A 73 8.75 11.94 5.16
N ILE A 74 9.15 10.68 4.99
CA ILE A 74 8.67 9.59 5.84
C ILE A 74 9.08 9.75 7.30
N THR A 75 10.24 10.35 7.57
CA THR A 75 10.76 10.54 8.93
C THR A 75 9.92 11.52 9.73
N LEU A 76 9.20 12.41 9.06
CA LEU A 76 8.24 13.34 9.66
C LEU A 76 6.86 12.71 9.79
N ALA A 77 6.37 12.11 8.71
CA ALA A 77 5.00 11.58 8.65
C ALA A 77 4.79 10.35 9.54
N LEU A 78 5.73 9.41 9.51
CA LEU A 78 5.54 8.08 10.11
C LEU A 78 5.36 8.14 11.65
N PRO A 79 6.18 8.88 12.43
CA PRO A 79 6.01 8.95 13.88
C PRO A 79 4.63 9.50 14.28
N ILE A 80 4.15 10.53 13.58
CA ILE A 80 2.84 11.15 13.86
C ILE A 80 1.70 10.18 13.60
N ILE A 81 1.73 9.50 12.43
CA ILE A 81 0.69 8.53 12.05
C ILE A 81 0.68 7.36 13.03
N VAL A 82 1.84 6.80 13.36
CA VAL A 82 1.95 5.65 14.27
C VAL A 82 1.47 6.03 15.68
N HIS A 83 1.86 7.21 16.17
CA HIS A 83 1.39 7.69 17.48
C HIS A 83 -0.13 7.88 17.50
N ALA A 84 -0.68 8.54 16.48
CA ALA A 84 -2.12 8.72 16.30
C ALA A 84 -2.91 7.40 16.24
N ILE A 85 -2.34 6.36 15.61
CA ILE A 85 -2.92 5.02 15.59
C ILE A 85 -2.86 4.39 16.99
N ASN A 86 -1.72 4.51 17.68
CA ASN A 86 -1.55 3.97 19.02
C ASN A 86 -2.53 4.57 20.04
N GLU A 87 -2.83 5.87 19.94
CA GLU A 87 -3.82 6.54 20.80
C GLU A 87 -5.26 6.11 20.49
N ARG A 88 -5.60 5.94 19.20
CA ARG A 88 -6.98 5.71 18.75
C ARG A 88 -7.36 4.24 18.67
N VAL A 89 -6.40 3.34 18.46
CA VAL A 89 -6.62 1.91 18.25
C VAL A 89 -6.09 1.14 19.46
N GLN A 90 -6.96 0.92 20.45
CA GLN A 90 -6.61 0.25 21.71
C GLN A 90 -6.40 -1.27 21.54
N ARG A 91 -7.09 -1.90 20.58
CA ARG A 91 -7.00 -3.33 20.31
C ARG A 91 -7.16 -3.60 18.82
N ARG A 92 -6.30 -4.47 18.27
CA ARG A 92 -6.51 -5.03 16.92
C ARG A 92 -7.61 -6.08 16.98
N VAL A 93 -8.58 -5.97 16.09
CA VAL A 93 -9.62 -6.99 15.88
C VAL A 93 -9.03 -8.05 14.95
N ASP A 94 -9.12 -9.31 15.34
CA ASP A 94 -8.70 -10.50 14.58
C ASP A 94 -7.35 -10.36 13.83
N PRO A 95 -6.24 -10.11 14.54
CA PRO A 95 -4.93 -10.06 13.90
C PRO A 95 -4.57 -11.43 13.30
N PRO A 96 -3.98 -11.49 12.09
CA PRO A 96 -3.52 -12.74 11.52
C PRO A 96 -2.45 -13.38 12.42
N ASP A 97 -2.47 -14.70 12.56
CA ASP A 97 -1.41 -15.43 13.27
C ASP A 97 -0.13 -15.41 12.44
N LEU A 98 0.82 -14.57 12.86
CA LEU A 98 2.15 -14.47 12.27
C LEU A 98 3.20 -15.27 13.06
N GLY A 99 2.79 -16.12 14.00
CA GLY A 99 3.71 -16.94 14.80
C GLY A 99 4.60 -17.84 13.94
N TRP A 100 4.15 -18.23 12.75
CA TRP A 100 4.94 -19.00 11.79
C TRP A 100 6.16 -18.25 11.24
N VAL A 101 6.12 -16.91 11.17
CA VAL A 101 7.23 -16.10 10.64
C VAL A 101 8.46 -16.17 11.55
N PHE A 102 8.23 -16.36 12.85
CA PHE A 102 9.28 -16.39 13.87
C PHE A 102 9.57 -17.80 14.41
N LYS A 103 8.93 -18.83 13.85
CA LYS A 103 9.29 -20.22 14.10
C LYS A 103 10.52 -20.54 13.27
N ALA A 104 11.68 -20.53 13.93
CA ALA A 104 12.92 -21.10 13.42
C ALA A 104 12.84 -22.63 13.35
#